data_AF-A0AAW1WZ91-F1
#
_entry.id   AF-A0AAW1WZ91-F1
#
_cell.length_a   1.000
_cell.length_b   1.000
_cell.length_c   1.000
_cell.angle_alpha   90.00
_cell.angle_beta   90.00
_cell.angle_gamma   90.00
#
_symmetry.space_group_name_H-M   'P 1'
#
loop_
_entity.id
_entity.type
_entity.pdbx_description
1 polymer ?
#
loop_
_entity_poly.entity_id
_entity_poly.type
_entity_poly.pdbx_seq_one_letter_code
_entity_poly.pdbx_strand_id
1 'polypeptide(L)'
;MLEQLETDSKILLEKVDMALRKYKMHMVVANELLSRKEEVVVVTSNEKILVRQNKSLGVDDVESALIELLVERHAIYVENSDHLMGQQNSSLSG
;
A
#
# COMPACT_ATOMS: atom_id res chain seq x y z
N MET A 1 3.00 -2.88 -7.18
CA MET A 1 3.46 -2.52 -5.83
C MET A 1 4.97 -2.39 -5.88
N LEU A 2 5.53 -1.38 -5.22
CA LEU A 2 6.98 -1.17 -5.13
C LEU A 2 7.36 -1.12 -3.65
N GLU A 3 8.43 -1.81 -3.25
CA GLU A 3 9.00 -1.75 -1.90
C GLU A 3 10.21 -0.80 -1.91
N GLN A 4 10.31 0.09 -0.91
CA GLN A 4 11.41 1.04 -0.74
C GLN A 4 11.94 0.97 0.70
N LEU A 5 13.26 0.91 0.85
CA LEU A 5 13.96 0.77 2.14
C LEU A 5 14.99 1.88 2.29
N GLU A 6 14.90 2.68 3.35
CA GLU A 6 15.83 3.78 3.62
C GLU A 6 16.18 3.86 5.11
N THR A 7 17.23 4.61 5.45
CA THR A 7 17.70 4.79 6.84
C THR A 7 17.18 6.07 7.51
N ASP A 8 16.56 6.96 6.75
CA ASP A 8 15.94 8.20 7.23
C ASP A 8 14.51 8.27 6.70
N SER A 9 13.53 8.38 7.61
CA SER A 9 12.09 8.39 7.30
C SER A 9 11.65 9.59 6.46
N LYS A 10 12.35 10.73 6.52
CA LYS A 10 12.02 11.90 5.69
C LYS A 10 12.43 11.65 4.23
N ILE A 11 13.64 11.14 4.03
CA ILE A 11 14.15 10.79 2.69
C ILE A 11 13.30 9.67 2.07
N LEU A 12 12.90 8.71 2.88
CA LEU A 12 12.01 7.63 2.48
C LEU A 12 10.69 8.15 1.91
N LEU A 13 10.03 9.05 2.64
CA LEU A 13 8.74 9.61 2.20
C LEU A 13 8.87 10.46 0.94
N GLU A 14 9.93 11.25 0.80
CA GLU A 14 10.19 12.04 -0.42
C GLU A 14 10.39 11.14 -1.64
N LYS A 15 11.18 10.06 -1.50
CA LYS A 15 11.39 9.07 -2.57
C LYS A 15 10.11 8.33 -2.94
N VAL A 16 9.29 8.00 -1.94
CA VAL A 16 8.02 7.31 -2.14
C VAL A 16 7.01 8.19 -2.89
N ASP A 17 6.89 9.47 -2.52
CA ASP A 17 6.03 10.42 -3.24
C ASP A 17 6.53 10.65 -4.68
N MET A 18 7.85 10.67 -4.88
CA MET A 18 8.45 10.69 -6.22
C MET A 18 8.14 9.42 -7.01
N ALA A 19 8.26 8.24 -6.40
CA ALA A 19 8.03 6.95 -7.06
C ALA A 19 6.57 6.77 -7.46
N LEU A 20 5.62 7.16 -6.61
CA LEU A 20 4.19 7.15 -6.93
C LEU A 20 3.89 8.00 -8.17
N ARG A 21 4.43 9.22 -8.22
CA ARG A 21 4.25 10.13 -9.36
C ARG A 21 4.95 9.63 -10.63
N LYS A 22 6.17 9.11 -10.49
CA LYS A 22 7.01 8.70 -11.62
C LYS A 22 6.52 7.39 -12.26
N TYR A 23 6.07 6.44 -11.46
CA TYR A 23 5.70 5.10 -11.92
C TYR A 23 4.19 4.86 -12.03
N LYS A 24 3.33 5.85 -11.71
CA LYS A 24 1.87 5.73 -11.66
C LYS A 24 1.38 4.50 -10.87
N MET A 25 2.18 4.09 -9.89
CA MET A 25 1.85 2.97 -9.01
C MET A 25 0.69 3.36 -8.11
N HIS A 26 -0.19 2.43 -7.80
CA HIS A 26 -1.33 2.68 -6.93
C HIS A 26 -0.93 2.66 -5.45
N MET A 27 0.20 2.03 -5.14
CA MET A 27 0.68 1.82 -3.78
C MET A 27 2.19 1.55 -3.73
N VAL A 28 2.84 2.14 -2.74
CA VAL A 28 4.25 1.93 -2.41
C VAL A 28 4.35 1.57 -0.92
N VAL A 29 5.15 0.56 -0.61
CA VAL A 29 5.44 0.14 0.76
C VAL A 29 6.80 0.73 1.14
N ALA A 30 6.82 1.52 2.21
CA ALA A 30 7.96 2.29 2.65
C ALA A 30 8.40 1.82 4.04
N ASN A 31 9.61 1.28 4.11
CA ASN A 31 10.19 0.74 5.34
C ASN A 31 11.41 1.57 5.75
N GLU A 32 11.45 2.01 7.01
CA GLU A 32 12.67 2.55 7.60
C GLU A 32 13.52 1.39 8.15
N LEU A 33 14.81 1.33 7.81
CA LEU A 33 15.68 0.18 8.08
C LEU A 33 15.73 -0.21 9.56
N LEU A 34 15.72 0.79 10.44
CA LEU A 34 15.81 0.62 11.89
C LEU A 34 14.53 0.05 12.50
N SER A 35 13.38 0.38 11.91
CA SER A 35 12.07 -0.02 12.40
C SER A 35 11.36 -1.01 11.47
N ARG A 36 12.04 -1.56 10.46
CA ARG A 36 11.46 -2.42 9.41
C ARG A 36 10.71 -3.66 9.90
N LYS A 37 11.01 -4.13 11.11
CA LYS A 37 10.35 -5.27 11.77
C LYS A 37 9.16 -4.86 12.64
N GLU A 38 9.12 -3.58 13.03
CA GLU A 38 8.16 -3.02 13.96
C GLU A 38 7.11 -2.16 13.27
N GLU A 39 7.46 -1.41 12.23
CA GLU A 39 6.53 -0.54 11.50
C GLU A 39 6.89 -0.38 10.02
N VAL A 40 5.84 -0.18 9.24
CA VAL A 40 5.86 -0.02 7.79
C VAL A 40 4.85 1.05 7.42
N VAL A 41 5.20 1.94 6.50
CA VAL A 41 4.28 2.95 5.97
C VAL A 41 3.85 2.56 4.57
N VAL A 42 2.55 2.34 4.38
CA VAL A 42 1.97 2.13 3.06
C VAL A 42 1.46 3.47 2.54
N VAL A 43 1.98 3.92 1.40
CA VAL A 43 1.60 5.18 0.77
C VAL A 43 0.83 4.89 -0.52
N THR A 44 -0.35 5.49 -0.62
CA THR A 44 -1.17 5.50 -1.84
C THR A 44 -1.30 6.94 -2.35
N SER A 45 -1.97 7.13 -3.49
CA SER A 45 -2.23 8.49 -4.01
C SER A 45 -3.07 9.36 -3.07
N ASN A 46 -3.84 8.76 -2.16
CA ASN A 46 -4.87 9.46 -1.39
C ASN A 46 -4.55 9.49 0.12
N GLU A 47 -3.73 8.56 0.61
CA GLU A 47 -3.50 8.39 2.05
C GLU A 47 -2.17 7.71 2.37
N LYS A 48 -1.71 7.92 3.60
CA LYS A 48 -0.54 7.28 4.21
C LYS A 48 -1.03 6.44 5.40
N ILE A 49 -0.80 5.13 5.35
CA ILE A 49 -1.28 4.17 6.34
C ILE A 49 -0.07 3.66 7.10
N LEU A 50 -0.05 3.84 8.41
CA LEU A 50 0.99 3.31 9.27
C LEU A 50 0.58 1.93 9.77
N VAL A 51 1.33 0.91 9.37
CA VAL A 51 1.18 -0.47 9.83
C VAL A 51 2.22 -0.71 10.91
N ARG A 52 1.78 -1.16 12.08
CA ARG A 52 2.66 -1.50 13.20
C ARG A 52 2.48 -2.95 13.59
N GLN A 53 3.58 -3.56 14.02
CA GLN A 53 3.57 -4.86 14.64
C GLN A 53 2.64 -4.86 15.85
N ASN A 54 1.75 -5.83 15.91
CA ASN A 54 0.90 -6.03 17.06
C ASN A 54 1.66 -6.83 18.13
N LYS A 55 2.37 -6.11 19.02
CA LYS A 55 3.14 -6.70 20.13
C LYS A 55 2.29 -7.50 21.12
N SER A 56 0.96 -7.36 21.11
CA SER A 56 0.06 -8.09 22.01
C SER A 56 -0.19 -9.54 21.60
N LEU A 57 0.03 -9.89 20.32
CA LEU A 57 -0.27 -11.21 19.78
C LEU A 57 0.94 -12.17 19.82
N GLY A 58 2.13 -11.70 20.19
CA GLY A 58 3.34 -12.53 20.24
C GLY A 58 3.75 -13.12 18.89
N VAL A 59 3.17 -12.64 17.79
CA VAL A 59 3.51 -13.02 16.41
C VAL A 59 4.56 -12.06 15.87
N ASP A 60 5.63 -12.63 15.31
CA ASP A 60 6.99 -12.12 15.47
C ASP A 60 7.42 -11.02 14.49
N ASP A 61 6.60 -10.56 13.54
CA ASP A 61 6.99 -9.49 12.60
C ASP A 61 5.77 -8.71 12.06
N VAL A 62 6.01 -7.47 11.62
CA VAL A 62 5.02 -6.56 10.98
C VAL A 62 4.38 -7.11 9.70
N GLU A 63 4.97 -8.15 9.11
CA GLU A 63 4.54 -8.76 7.83
C GLU A 63 3.10 -9.28 7.86
N SER A 64 2.65 -9.86 8.98
CA SER A 64 1.28 -10.41 9.07
C SER A 64 0.23 -9.30 8.94
N ALA A 65 0.42 -8.19 9.66
CA ALA A 65 -0.46 -7.02 9.57
C ALA A 65 -0.39 -6.35 8.20
N LEU A 66 0.80 -6.36 7.58
CA LEU A 66 0.98 -5.85 6.22
C LEU A 66 0.21 -6.70 5.21
N ILE A 67 0.33 -8.04 5.27
CA ILE A 67 -0.36 -8.95 4.35
C ILE A 67 -1.89 -8.78 4.45
N GLU A 68 -2.44 -8.69 5.67
CA GLU A 68 -3.89 -8.46 5.85
C GLU A 68 -4.36 -7.16 5.18
N LEU A 69 -3.64 -6.05 5.42
CA LEU A 69 -3.95 -4.76 4.80
C LEU A 69 -3.86 -4.84 3.26
N LEU A 70 -2.84 -5.52 2.74
CA LEU A 70 -2.64 -5.68 1.30
C LEU A 70 -3.76 -6.51 0.66
N VAL A 71 -4.20 -7.59 1.32
CA VAL A 71 -5.32 -8.42 0.85
C VAL A 71 -6.62 -7.62 0.83
N GLU A 72 -6.91 -6.86 1.88
CA GLU A 72 -8.10 -6.00 1.96
C GLU A 72 -8.09 -4.94 0.85
N ARG A 73 -6.97 -4.22 0.70
CA ARG A 73 -6.79 -3.20 -0.34
C ARG A 73 -6.94 -3.78 -1.74
N HIS A 74 -6.40 -4.97 -1.96
CA HIS A 74 -6.50 -5.64 -3.25
C HIS A 74 -7.93 -6.10 -3.54
N ALA A 75 -8.67 -6.61 -2.54
CA ALA A 75 -10.07 -6.96 -2.69
C ALA A 75 -10.91 -5.74 -3.11
N ILE A 76 -10.73 -4.60 -2.44
CA ILE A 76 -11.40 -3.33 -2.79
C ILE A 76 -11.03 -2.88 -4.21
N TYR A 77 -9.77 -3.02 -4.61
CA TYR A 77 -9.35 -2.65 -5.97
C TYR A 77 -10.00 -3.54 -7.04
N VAL A 78 -10.03 -4.86 -6.82
CA VAL A 78 -10.68 -5.82 -7.73
C VAL A 78 -12.17 -5.54 -7.84
N GLU A 79 -12.87 -5.37 -6.72
CA GLU A 79 -14.32 -5.11 -6.69
C GLU A 79 -14.68 -3.78 -7.38
N ASN A 80 -13.88 -2.74 -7.18
CA ASN A 80 -14.05 -1.47 -7.91
C ASN A 80 -13.69 -1.59 -9.39
N SER A 81 -12.70 -2.41 -9.76
CA SER A 81 -12.34 -2.62 -11.17
C SER A 81 -13.42 -3.40 -11.94
N ASP A 82 -14.06 -4.37 -11.29
CA ASP A 82 -15.21 -5.10 -11.85
C ASP A 82 -16.43 -4.18 -12.00
N HIS A 83 -16.65 -3.26 -11.05
CA HIS A 83 -17.73 -2.28 -11.14
C HIS A 83 -17.53 -1.26 -12.28
N LEU A 84 -16.28 -0.84 -12.54
CA LEU A 84 -15.94 0.07 -13.63
C LEU A 84 -16.03 -0.60 -15.02
N MET A 85 -15.81 -1.92 -15.11
CA MET A 85 -16.02 -2.68 -16.35
C MET A 85 -17.51 -2.92 -16.65
N GLY A 86 -18.37 -2.97 -15.62
CA GLY A 86 -19.82 -3.13 -15.77
C GLY A 86 -20.56 -1.92 -16.33
N GLN A 87 -20.01 -0.70 -16.18
CA GLN A 87 -20.65 0.54 -16.66
C GLN A 87 -20.28 0.95 -18.08
N GLN A 88 -19.33 0.28 -18.75
CA GLN A 88 -18.99 0.56 -20.15
C GLN A 88 -19.80 -0.27 -21.16
N ASN A 89 -20.45 -1.36 -20.72
CA ASN A 89 -21.18 -2.26 -21.62
C ASN A 89 -22.68 -1.93 -21.78
N SER A 90 -23.21 -0.91 -21.09
CA SER A 90 -24.61 -0.50 -21.21
C SER A 90 -24.87 0.62 -22.24
N SER A 91 -23.84 1.11 -22.92
CA SER A 91 -23.96 2.21 -23.90
C SER A 91 -23.89 1.76 -25.37
N LEU A 92 -23.88 0.45 -25.65
CA LEU A 92 -23.81 -0.12 -27.01
C LEU A 92 -25.04 -0.97 -27.40
N SER A 93 -26.14 -0.88 -26.65
CA SER A 93 -27.45 -1.39 -27.07
C SER A 93 -28.48 -0.29 -26.94
N GLY A 94 -28.54 0.57 -27.95
CA GLY A 94 -29.59 1.55 -28.20
C GLY A 94 -29.78 1.68 -29.70
#